data_AF-A0A9D7WZI7-F1
#
_entry.id   AF-A0A9D7WZI7-F1
#
_cell.length_a   1.000
_cell.length_b   1.000
_cell.length_c   1.000
_cell.angle_alpha   90.00
_cell.angle_beta   90.00
_cell.angle_gamma   90.00
#
_symmetry.space_group_name_H-M   'P 1'
#
loop_
_entity.id
_entity.type
_entity.pdbx_description
1 polymer ?
#
loop_
_entity_poly.entity_id
_entity_poly.type
_entity_poly.pdbx_seq_one_letter_code
_entity_poly.pdbx_strand_id
1 'polypeptide(L)'
;MSSENIALFVWPVVNDTLSIVAIVLAVVIFIFGIFSGARANKVRMIFAVCLSTVIGWFSMPLAVKLVSALHILDTKTGIVILITVMMAFVAALATTIYEIITVTLSDIGMASKKVI
;
A
#
# COMPACT_ATOMS: atom_id res chain seq x y z
N MET A 1 -36.39 -1.98 -16.62
CA MET A 1 -35.22 -2.19 -15.75
C MET A 1 -34.25 -1.09 -16.08
N SER A 2 -34.04 -0.16 -15.13
CA SER A 2 -33.21 1.03 -15.35
C SER A 2 -31.81 0.58 -15.74
N SER A 3 -31.34 1.03 -16.90
CA SER A 3 -29.95 0.93 -17.33
C SER A 3 -29.11 1.76 -16.36
N GLU A 4 -28.76 1.15 -15.23
CA GLU A 4 -27.83 1.74 -14.29
C GLU A 4 -26.49 1.86 -15.00
N ASN A 5 -26.16 3.10 -15.39
CA ASN A 5 -24.87 3.50 -15.92
C ASN A 5 -23.76 2.75 -15.16
N ILE A 6 -23.12 1.80 -15.85
CA ILE A 6 -21.87 1.21 -15.40
C ILE A 6 -20.91 2.38 -15.46
N ALA A 7 -20.67 3.03 -14.32
CA ALA A 7 -19.65 4.05 -14.21
C ALA A 7 -18.35 3.38 -14.65
N LEU A 8 -17.86 3.75 -15.84
CA LEU A 8 -16.58 3.27 -16.34
C LEU A 8 -15.54 3.63 -15.29
N PHE A 9 -15.06 2.62 -14.57
CA PHE A 9 -14.02 2.80 -13.57
C PHE A 9 -12.73 3.11 -14.34
N VAL A 10 -12.31 4.38 -14.31
CA VAL A 10 -11.10 4.85 -14.99
C VAL A 10 -10.11 5.32 -13.94
N TRP A 11 -8.96 4.66 -13.90
CA TRP A 11 -7.80 5.10 -13.13
C TRP A 11 -6.82 5.84 -14.05
N PRO A 12 -6.14 6.91 -13.60
CA PRO A 12 -5.14 7.59 -14.42
C PRO A 12 -4.08 6.62 -14.91
N VAL A 13 -3.75 6.73 -16.21
CA VAL A 13 -2.72 5.91 -16.84
C VAL A 13 -1.36 6.39 -16.33
N VAL A 14 -0.69 5.53 -15.57
CA VAL A 14 0.69 5.75 -15.10
C VAL A 14 1.59 4.76 -15.84
N ASN A 15 2.85 5.12 -16.03
CA ASN A 15 3.82 4.23 -16.68
C ASN A 15 3.94 2.90 -15.91
N ASP A 16 3.83 1.78 -16.61
CA ASP A 16 3.88 0.43 -16.03
C ASP A 16 5.15 0.19 -15.22
N THR A 17 6.27 0.79 -15.61
CA THR A 17 7.52 0.70 -14.84
C THR A 17 7.34 1.26 -13.43
N LEU A 18 6.64 2.38 -13.26
CA LEU A 18 6.40 2.99 -11.95
C LEU A 18 5.49 2.12 -11.09
N SER A 19 4.46 1.52 -11.69
CA SER A 19 3.55 0.62 -10.98
C SER A 19 4.24 -0.68 -10.55
N ILE A 20 5.10 -1.25 -11.39
CA ILE A 20 5.93 -2.42 -11.04
C ILE A 20 6.86 -2.06 -9.87
N VAL A 21 7.57 -0.93 -9.96
CA VAL A 21 8.46 -0.46 -8.88
C VAL A 21 7.69 -0.27 -7.57
N ALA A 22 6.49 0.31 -7.62
CA ALA A 22 5.65 0.49 -6.44
C ALA A 22 5.23 -0.86 -5.81
N ILE A 23 4.88 -1.85 -6.62
CA ILE A 23 4.55 -3.20 -6.13
C ILE A 23 5.78 -3.89 -5.53
N VAL A 24 6.94 -3.80 -6.18
CA VAL A 24 8.17 -4.38 -5.66
C VAL A 24 8.54 -3.75 -4.32
N LEU A 25 8.46 -2.41 -4.21
CA LEU A 25 8.67 -1.70 -2.96
C LEU A 25 7.68 -2.15 -1.88
N ALA A 26 6.40 -2.30 -2.22
CA ALA A 26 5.38 -2.78 -1.30
C ALA A 26 5.71 -4.17 -0.73
N VAL A 27 6.14 -5.11 -1.58
CA VAL A 27 6.51 -6.47 -1.17
C VAL A 27 7.73 -6.44 -0.24
N VAL A 28 8.76 -5.67 -0.59
CA VAL A 28 9.97 -5.53 0.22
C VAL A 28 9.64 -4.97 1.61
N ILE A 29 8.84 -3.90 1.66
CA ILE A 29 8.36 -3.28 2.89
C ILE A 29 7.53 -4.28 3.71
N PHE A 30 6.67 -5.07 3.08
CA PHE A 30 5.87 -6.05 3.79
C PHE A 30 6.74 -7.12 4.47
N ILE A 31 7.74 -7.64 3.75
CA ILE A 31 8.69 -8.62 4.28
C ILE A 31 9.47 -8.06 5.47
N PHE A 32 9.99 -6.84 5.36
CA PHE A 32 10.73 -6.20 6.46
C PHE A 32 9.85 -5.88 7.68
N GLY A 33 8.57 -5.56 7.46
CA GLY A 33 7.62 -5.28 8.55
C GLY A 33 7.35 -6.47 9.45
N ILE A 34 7.22 -7.68 8.88
CA ILE A 34 6.92 -8.92 9.64
C ILE A 34 7.92 -9.18 10.77
N PHE A 35 9.17 -8.77 10.59
CA PHE A 35 10.24 -9.03 11.56
C PHE A 35 10.41 -7.95 12.61
N SER A 36 9.67 -6.85 12.54
CA SER A 36 10.06 -5.65 13.27
C SER A 36 9.57 -5.63 14.73
N GLY A 37 8.35 -5.38 15.14
CA GLY A 37 7.97 -5.36 16.57
C GLY A 37 7.40 -4.01 16.98
N ALA A 38 6.13 -4.05 17.39
CA ALA A 38 5.30 -2.87 17.53
C ALA A 38 5.72 -1.95 18.69
N ARG A 39 6.24 -0.75 18.40
CA ARG A 39 6.31 0.38 19.35
C ARG A 39 5.50 1.55 18.84
N ALA A 40 4.75 2.26 19.69
CA ALA A 40 3.82 3.34 19.32
C ALA A 40 4.46 4.76 19.30
N ASN A 41 4.31 5.53 18.21
CA ASN A 41 4.73 6.92 18.00
C ASN A 41 3.86 7.60 16.91
N LYS A 42 3.16 8.67 17.27
CA LYS A 42 2.17 9.36 16.41
C LYS A 42 2.75 9.93 15.12
N VAL A 43 3.95 10.49 15.13
CA VAL A 43 4.56 11.11 13.92
C VAL A 43 4.93 10.04 12.89
N ARG A 44 5.45 8.90 13.35
CA ARG A 44 5.83 7.76 12.49
C ARG A 44 4.60 7.12 11.85
N MET A 45 3.48 7.11 12.57
CA MET A 45 2.20 6.59 12.06
C MET A 45 1.69 7.41 10.88
N ILE A 46 1.69 8.75 11.00
CA ILE A 46 1.26 9.64 9.91
C ILE A 46 2.16 9.45 8.68
N PHE A 47 3.48 9.39 8.86
CA PHE A 47 4.41 9.18 7.75
C PHE A 47 4.17 7.83 7.05
N ALA A 48 3.95 6.76 7.81
CA ALA A 48 3.68 5.44 7.27
C ALA A 48 2.35 5.37 6.49
N VAL A 49 1.31 6.04 6.99
CA VAL A 49 0.02 6.16 6.28
C VAL A 49 0.18 6.95 4.98
N CYS A 50 0.93 8.06 4.99
CA CYS A 50 1.18 8.83 3.76
C CYS A 50 1.96 8.00 2.73
N LEU A 51 3.04 7.34 3.14
CA LEU A 51 3.89 6.57 2.23
C LEU A 51 3.14 5.36 1.64
N SER A 52 2.40 4.63 2.46
CA SER A 52 1.58 3.50 2.00
C SER A 52 0.46 3.93 1.05
N THR A 53 -0.15 5.09 1.28
CA THR A 53 -1.18 5.66 0.38
C THR A 53 -0.60 5.98 -1.00
N VAL A 54 0.60 6.58 -1.04
CA VAL A 54 1.31 6.87 -2.31
C VAL A 54 1.65 5.58 -3.04
N ILE A 55 2.19 4.57 -2.33
CA ILE A 55 2.52 3.27 -2.93
C ILE A 55 1.26 2.58 -3.48
N GLY A 56 0.17 2.56 -2.70
CA GLY A 56 -1.12 2.03 -3.13
C GLY A 56 -1.72 2.73 -4.34
N TRP A 57 -1.56 4.05 -4.42
CA TRP A 57 -1.99 4.84 -5.57
C TRP A 57 -1.23 4.44 -6.84
N PHE A 58 0.08 4.26 -6.75
CA PHE A 58 0.91 3.85 -7.88
C PHE A 58 0.77 2.38 -8.26
N SER A 59 0.35 1.50 -7.34
CA SER A 59 0.09 0.09 -7.65
C SER A 59 -1.29 -0.15 -8.28
N MET A 60 -2.24 0.78 -8.10
CA MET A 60 -3.60 0.68 -8.61
C MET A 60 -3.73 0.47 -10.14
N PRO A 61 -2.95 1.14 -11.04
CA PRO A 61 -3.03 0.88 -12.48
C PRO A 61 -2.80 -0.58 -12.85
N LEU A 62 -1.89 -1.24 -12.12
CA LEU A 62 -1.52 -2.64 -12.37
C LEU A 62 -2.58 -3.59 -11.80
N ALA A 63 -3.14 -3.27 -10.64
CA ALA A 63 -4.29 -3.98 -10.08
C ALA A 63 -5.52 -3.89 -11.01
N VAL A 64 -5.79 -2.72 -11.57
CA VAL A 64 -6.86 -2.50 -12.57
C VAL A 64 -6.59 -3.35 -13.81
N LYS A 65 -5.38 -3.35 -14.37
CA LYS A 65 -5.04 -4.21 -15.53
C LYS A 65 -5.26 -5.70 -15.24
N LEU A 66 -4.89 -6.16 -14.05
CA LEU A 66 -5.04 -7.56 -13.65
C LEU A 66 -6.52 -7.95 -13.51
N VAL A 67 -7.33 -7.10 -12.88
CA VAL A 67 -8.76 -7.33 -12.69
C VAL A 67 -9.55 -7.14 -14.00
N SER A 68 -9.07 -6.28 -14.92
CA SER A 68 -9.61 -6.14 -16.29
C SER A 68 -9.41 -7.43 -17.08
N ALA A 69 -8.22 -8.04 -16.99
CA ALA A 69 -7.92 -9.30 -17.67
C ALA A 69 -8.79 -10.45 -17.18
N LEU A 70 -9.33 -10.37 -15.95
CA LEU A 70 -10.22 -11.36 -15.36
C LEU A 70 -11.71 -11.07 -15.59
N HIS A 71 -12.07 -10.03 -16.36
CA HIS A 71 -13.46 -9.58 -16.57
C HIS A 71 -14.24 -9.21 -15.29
N ILE A 72 -13.53 -8.96 -14.19
CA ILE A 72 -14.16 -8.66 -12.89
C ILE A 72 -14.64 -7.19 -12.84
N LEU A 73 -14.00 -6.28 -13.60
CA LEU A 73 -14.36 -4.86 -13.69
C LEU A 73 -15.70 -4.58 -14.36
N ASP A 74 -16.29 -5.56 -15.05
CA ASP A 74 -17.58 -5.43 -15.74
C ASP A 74 -18.77 -5.41 -14.75
N THR A 75 -18.52 -5.75 -13.48
CA THR A 75 -19.54 -5.80 -12.43
C THR A 75 -19.27 -4.76 -11.34
N LYS A 76 -20.34 -4.12 -10.83
CA LYS A 76 -20.27 -3.22 -9.67
C LYS A 76 -19.63 -3.92 -8.46
N THR A 77 -19.95 -5.20 -8.24
CA THR A 77 -19.38 -6.02 -7.17
C THR A 77 -17.88 -6.19 -7.33
N GLY A 78 -17.38 -6.42 -8.54
CA GLY A 78 -15.94 -6.55 -8.80
C GLY A 78 -15.14 -5.28 -8.55
N ILE A 79 -15.71 -4.12 -8.87
CA ILE A 79 -15.12 -2.81 -8.52
C ILE A 79 -15.03 -2.65 -7.00
N VAL A 80 -16.08 -2.99 -6.26
CA VAL A 80 -16.08 -2.92 -4.79
C VAL A 80 -15.03 -3.87 -4.19
N ILE A 81 -14.91 -5.09 -4.71
CA ILE A 81 -13.89 -6.06 -4.28
C ILE A 81 -12.50 -5.51 -4.53
N LEU A 82 -12.22 -4.97 -5.73
CA LEU A 82 -10.93 -4.38 -6.08
C LEU A 82 -10.56 -3.26 -5.10
N ILE A 83 -11.47 -2.31 -4.86
CA ILE A 83 -11.22 -1.20 -3.94
C ILE A 83 -10.97 -1.72 -2.52
N THR A 84 -11.77 -2.69 -2.06
CA THR A 84 -11.63 -3.26 -0.70
C THR A 84 -10.28 -3.96 -0.52
N VAL A 85 -9.84 -4.74 -1.52
CA VAL A 85 -8.53 -5.40 -1.52
C VAL A 85 -7.41 -4.36 -1.50
N MET A 86 -7.53 -3.29 -2.28
CA MET A 86 -6.54 -2.21 -2.31
C MET A 86 -6.49 -1.42 -0.99
N MET A 87 -7.63 -1.21 -0.33
CA MET A 87 -7.68 -0.61 1.00
C MET A 87 -6.99 -1.50 2.04
N ALA A 88 -7.26 -2.81 2.03
CA ALA A 88 -6.59 -3.76 2.92
C ALA A 88 -5.08 -3.81 2.67
N PHE A 89 -4.67 -3.77 1.40
CA PHE A 89 -3.27 -3.70 0.99
C PHE A 89 -2.58 -2.44 1.52
N VAL A 90 -3.18 -1.25 1.35
CA VAL A 90 -2.64 0.01 1.88
C VAL A 90 -2.56 -0.02 3.41
N ALA A 91 -3.57 -0.55 4.09
CA ALA A 91 -3.56 -0.67 5.56
C ALA A 91 -2.44 -1.61 6.05
N ALA A 92 -2.23 -2.73 5.36
CA ALA A 92 -1.13 -3.65 5.64
C ALA A 92 0.23 -2.95 5.46
N LEU A 93 0.41 -2.21 4.35
CA LEU A 93 1.62 -1.42 4.11
C LEU A 93 1.84 -0.33 5.16
N ALA A 94 0.79 0.37 5.57
CA ALA A 94 0.91 1.40 6.61
C ALA A 94 1.46 0.79 7.90
N THR A 95 0.96 -0.40 8.28
CA THR A 95 1.39 -1.12 9.48
C THR A 95 2.85 -1.56 9.37
N THR A 96 3.26 -2.12 8.24
CA THR A 96 4.63 -2.62 8.06
C THR A 96 5.66 -1.50 7.93
N ILE A 97 5.36 -0.42 7.20
CA ILE A 97 6.23 0.77 7.13
C ILE A 97 6.41 1.35 8.53
N TYR A 98 5.31 1.49 9.26
CA TYR A 98 5.31 2.02 10.61
C TYR A 98 6.23 1.20 11.51
N GLU A 99 6.06 -0.11 11.47
CA GLU A 99 6.83 -1.08 12.22
C GLU A 99 8.33 -0.95 11.89
N ILE A 100 8.72 -1.02 10.61
CA ILE A 100 10.11 -0.85 10.15
C ILE A 100 10.74 0.41 10.72
N ILE A 101 10.08 1.57 10.59
CA ILE A 101 10.60 2.85 11.08
C ILE A 101 10.78 2.80 12.60
N THR A 102 9.89 2.13 13.32
CA THR A 102 9.97 2.06 14.77
C THR A 102 11.15 1.24 15.28
N VAL A 103 11.49 0.15 14.61
CA VAL A 103 12.63 -0.70 14.98
C VAL A 103 13.96 -0.13 14.49
N THR A 104 14.07 0.24 13.21
CA THR A 104 15.33 0.81 12.68
C THR A 104 15.80 2.03 13.44
N LEU A 105 14.89 2.95 13.82
CA LEU A 105 15.27 4.11 14.63
C LEU A 105 15.52 3.77 16.11
N SER A 106 14.94 2.69 16.64
CA SER A 106 15.29 2.22 18.00
C SER A 106 16.74 1.74 18.05
N ASP A 107 17.21 1.05 17.01
CA ASP A 107 18.61 0.59 16.94
C ASP A 107 19.59 1.76 16.78
N ILE A 108 19.25 2.76 15.97
CA ILE A 108 20.08 3.98 15.81
C ILE A 108 20.12 4.79 17.13
N GLY A 109 18.98 4.90 17.83
CA GLY A 109 18.89 5.62 19.10
C GLY A 109 19.64 4.94 20.27
N MET A 110 19.76 3.61 20.26
CA MET A 110 20.54 2.86 21.25
C MET A 110 22.05 2.87 20.95
N ALA A 111 22.45 2.90 19.67
CA ALA A 111 23.85 3.06 19.29
C ALA A 111 24.44 4.40 19.75
N SER A 112 23.63 5.47 19.78
CA SER A 112 24.06 6.79 20.25
C SER A 112 24.26 6.89 21.76
N LYS A 113 23.73 5.96 22.57
CA LYS A 113 23.76 6.05 24.04
C LYS A 113 24.90 5.27 24.70
N LYS A 114 25.82 4.71 23.91
CA LYS A 114 26.96 3.90 24.38
C LYS A 114 28.30 4.64 24.39
N VAL A 115 28.27 5.97 24.47
CA VAL A 115 29.44 6.81 24.74
C VAL A 115 29.11 7.69 25.93
N ILE A 116 29.46 7.21 27.13
CA ILE A 116 29.96 7.88 28.34
C ILE A 116 30.10 6.78 29.40
#